data_AF-A0A524FA15-F1
#
_entry.id   AF-A0A524FA15-F1
#
_cell.length_a   1.000
_cell.length_b   1.000
_cell.length_c   1.000
_cell.angle_alpha   90.00
_cell.angle_beta   90.00
_cell.angle_gamma   90.00
#
_symmetry.space_group_name_H-M   'P 1'
#
loop_
_entity.id
_entity.type
_entity.pdbx_description
1 polymer ?
#
loop_
_entity_poly.entity_id
_entity_poly.type
_entity_poly.pdbx_seq_one_letter_code
_entity_poly.pdbx_strand_id
1 'polypeptide(L)'
;MKIIVLSLFIIQLFIGLTVVIGNDDDDDDDDTELEFEKVQTEMDSFVDSGSSTSNYGESYYLEVNADGFGHCASYIYFDFDDEPDNWKEAEIRLYIYSISQTMTVNIFLASSVWEELTITYDNRPALGGLIETFSAQSTGIIDFDLSDLIEDLLDDDEEGITICLNVSSTSEGDMMIYSEEGTNYKDWTPLLIWTYEPVNDVDVGMIIFIILIILIPIGIVSIGVVVLYYRRRGKTAPRKPVVPPMDVVAPTQPSRVQPSTPPSSLKVCESCGEKIPPYAKEFCPNCGEKILQEAIEFCPSCGNKVSPNAKFCEACGNDID
;
A
#
# COMPACT_ATOMS: atom_id res chain seq x y z
N MET A 1 -43.43 -29.82 -10.27
CA MET A 1 -42.61 -30.24 -11.42
C MET A 1 -41.96 -29.08 -12.16
N LYS A 2 -42.67 -28.02 -12.60
CA LYS A 2 -42.05 -26.90 -13.35
C LYS A 2 -40.97 -26.09 -12.59
N ILE A 3 -41.02 -26.01 -11.26
CA ILE A 3 -40.03 -25.25 -10.45
C ILE A 3 -38.70 -26.02 -10.28
N ILE A 4 -38.75 -27.37 -10.23
CA ILE A 4 -37.55 -28.22 -10.11
C ILE A 4 -36.77 -28.23 -11.43
N VAL A 5 -37.47 -28.13 -12.57
CA VAL A 5 -36.84 -28.01 -13.90
C VAL A 5 -36.12 -26.67 -14.06
N LEU A 6 -36.63 -25.59 -13.45
CA LEU A 6 -35.99 -24.26 -13.51
C LEU A 6 -34.73 -24.17 -12.62
N SER A 7 -34.71 -24.84 -11.46
CA SER A 7 -33.51 -24.87 -10.61
C SER A 7 -32.38 -25.73 -11.18
N LEU A 8 -32.73 -26.84 -11.86
CA LEU A 8 -31.76 -27.64 -12.61
C LEU A 8 -31.17 -26.89 -13.81
N PHE A 9 -31.95 -26.00 -14.45
CA PHE A 9 -31.48 -25.16 -15.57
C PHE A 9 -30.50 -24.05 -15.10
N ILE A 10 -30.74 -23.46 -13.93
CA ILE A 10 -29.83 -22.45 -13.34
C ILE A 10 -28.52 -23.11 -12.88
N ILE A 11 -28.57 -24.31 -12.30
CA ILE A 11 -27.38 -25.07 -11.92
C ILE A 11 -26.56 -25.49 -13.16
N GLN A 12 -27.22 -25.86 -14.28
CA GLN A 12 -26.52 -26.13 -15.54
C GLN A 12 -25.92 -24.87 -16.20
N LEU A 13 -26.50 -23.69 -16.01
CA LEU A 13 -25.91 -22.42 -16.44
C LEU A 13 -24.68 -22.03 -15.61
N PHE A 14 -24.67 -22.34 -14.30
CA PHE A 14 -23.51 -22.11 -13.43
C PHE A 14 -22.37 -23.11 -13.68
N ILE A 15 -22.68 -24.39 -13.88
CA ILE A 15 -21.68 -25.40 -14.26
C ILE A 15 -21.15 -25.10 -15.68
N GLY A 16 -22.00 -24.61 -16.59
CA GLY A 16 -21.57 -24.13 -17.91
C GLY A 16 -20.61 -22.95 -17.84
N LEU A 17 -20.83 -22.00 -16.92
CA LEU A 17 -19.91 -20.86 -16.71
C LEU A 17 -18.58 -21.28 -16.05
N THR A 18 -18.54 -22.42 -15.34
CA THR A 18 -17.28 -22.98 -14.79
C THR A 18 -16.53 -23.84 -15.82
N VAL A 19 -17.18 -24.27 -16.91
CA VAL A 19 -16.60 -25.17 -17.92
C VAL A 19 -16.14 -24.42 -19.19
N VAL A 20 -16.47 -23.13 -19.35
CA VAL A 20 -15.87 -22.26 -20.38
C VAL A 20 -14.60 -21.57 -19.82
N ILE A 21 -13.77 -22.32 -19.10
CA ILE A 21 -12.38 -21.93 -18.75
C ILE A 21 -11.43 -23.08 -19.11
N GLY A 22 -11.75 -23.79 -20.19
CA GLY A 22 -11.02 -24.98 -20.57
C GLY A 22 -11.48 -25.44 -21.93
N ASN A 23 -11.06 -24.69 -22.95
CA ASN A 23 -10.73 -25.12 -24.31
C ASN A 23 -10.78 -23.88 -25.20
N ASP A 24 -9.80 -23.00 -25.05
CA ASP A 24 -9.32 -22.21 -26.17
C ASP A 24 -7.86 -22.64 -26.31
N ASP A 25 -7.61 -23.50 -27.31
CA ASP A 25 -6.27 -23.78 -27.85
C ASP A 25 -5.82 -22.55 -28.67
N ASP A 26 -5.91 -21.37 -28.09
CA ASP A 26 -5.33 -20.17 -28.65
C ASP A 26 -3.96 -20.03 -28.00
N ASP A 27 -2.93 -20.04 -28.85
CA ASP A 27 -1.59 -19.53 -28.55
C ASP A 27 -1.72 -18.01 -28.26
N ASP A 28 -2.45 -17.67 -27.19
CA ASP A 28 -2.45 -16.35 -26.58
C ASP A 28 -1.12 -16.29 -25.83
N ASP A 29 -0.10 -15.77 -26.52
CA ASP A 29 1.03 -15.14 -25.87
C ASP A 29 0.43 -14.16 -24.84
N ASP A 30 0.40 -14.58 -23.58
CA ASP A 30 0.06 -13.78 -22.41
C ASP A 30 1.18 -12.74 -22.26
N ASP A 31 1.17 -11.76 -23.16
CA ASP A 31 2.07 -10.60 -23.18
C ASP A 31 1.73 -9.76 -21.95
N THR A 32 2.21 -10.21 -20.79
CA THR A 32 2.11 -9.49 -19.53
C THR A 32 2.85 -8.16 -19.72
N GLU A 33 2.13 -7.05 -19.65
CA GLU A 33 2.69 -5.71 -19.82
C GLU A 33 3.65 -5.43 -18.65
N LEU A 34 4.92 -5.17 -18.96
CA LEU A 34 5.92 -4.80 -17.95
C LEU A 34 5.69 -3.36 -17.49
N GLU A 35 5.79 -3.14 -16.19
CA GLU A 35 5.73 -1.82 -15.56
C GLU A 35 7.12 -1.38 -15.07
N PHE A 36 7.25 -0.07 -14.83
CA PHE A 36 8.50 0.55 -14.39
C PHE A 36 8.28 1.34 -13.11
N GLU A 37 9.09 1.08 -12.09
CA GLU A 37 9.17 1.88 -10.87
C GLU A 37 10.47 2.68 -10.86
N LYS A 38 10.42 3.94 -10.41
CA LYS A 38 11.59 4.83 -10.39
C LYS A 38 11.87 5.28 -8.96
N VAL A 39 12.96 4.78 -8.40
CA VAL A 39 13.44 5.11 -7.07
C VAL A 39 14.46 6.24 -7.17
N GLN A 40 14.26 7.29 -6.36
CA GLN A 40 15.22 8.40 -6.24
C GLN A 40 16.45 7.94 -5.47
N THR A 41 17.58 8.58 -5.74
CA THR A 41 18.77 8.36 -4.90
C THR A 41 18.51 8.85 -3.47
N GLU A 42 18.94 8.08 -2.47
CA GLU A 42 18.76 8.42 -1.05
C GLU A 42 19.92 9.30 -0.55
N MET A 43 21.13 9.10 -1.09
CA MET A 43 22.28 9.97 -0.82
C MET A 43 23.12 10.16 -2.06
N ASP A 44 23.56 11.39 -2.33
CA ASP A 44 24.56 11.66 -3.34
C ASP A 44 25.55 12.76 -2.95
N SER A 45 26.81 12.61 -3.35
CA SER A 45 27.81 13.66 -3.14
C SER A 45 29.00 13.43 -4.04
N PHE A 46 29.85 14.45 -4.19
CA PHE A 46 31.16 14.26 -4.79
C PHE A 46 32.26 14.69 -3.83
N VAL A 47 33.45 14.16 -4.06
CA VAL A 47 34.64 14.50 -3.28
C VAL A 47 35.72 15.05 -4.18
N ASP A 48 36.37 16.12 -3.74
CA ASP A 48 37.44 16.80 -4.49
C ASP A 48 38.79 16.61 -3.79
N SER A 49 39.75 16.00 -4.50
CA SER A 49 41.12 15.83 -3.98
C SER A 49 41.88 17.14 -3.76
N GLY A 50 41.53 18.21 -4.49
CA GLY A 50 42.07 19.56 -4.30
C GLY A 50 41.55 20.25 -3.03
N SER A 51 40.40 19.79 -2.52
CA SER A 51 39.68 20.33 -1.37
C SER A 51 39.32 19.23 -0.37
N SER A 52 40.33 18.52 0.15
CA SER A 52 40.15 17.18 0.72
C SER A 52 39.23 17.06 1.95
N THR A 53 39.00 18.17 2.65
CA THR A 53 38.13 18.25 3.84
C THR A 53 36.79 18.92 3.56
N SER A 54 36.53 19.35 2.33
CA SER A 54 35.25 19.95 1.95
C SER A 54 34.21 18.86 1.72
N ASN A 55 32.96 19.18 2.06
CA ASN A 55 31.78 18.37 1.76
C ASN A 55 30.94 19.09 0.70
N TYR A 56 30.29 18.30 -0.16
CA TYR A 56 29.50 18.79 -1.28
C TYR A 56 28.11 18.13 -1.38
N GLY A 57 27.60 17.56 -0.27
CA GLY A 57 26.31 16.86 -0.23
C GLY A 57 25.08 17.77 -0.40
N GLU A 58 25.24 19.09 -0.48
CA GLU A 58 24.17 20.02 -0.85
C GLU A 58 24.40 20.66 -2.23
N SER A 59 25.36 20.13 -3.00
CA SER A 59 25.65 20.65 -4.34
C SER A 59 24.48 20.38 -5.27
N TYR A 60 24.25 21.25 -6.27
CA TYR A 60 23.23 21.06 -7.30
C TYR A 60 23.69 20.15 -8.47
N TYR A 61 24.90 19.61 -8.37
CA TYR A 61 25.49 18.73 -9.36
C TYR A 61 26.53 17.86 -8.69
N LEU A 62 26.76 16.70 -9.30
CA LEU A 62 27.84 15.78 -8.96
C LEU A 62 28.92 15.90 -10.03
N GLU A 63 30.17 16.04 -9.60
CA GLU A 63 31.31 16.28 -10.49
C GLU A 63 32.22 15.04 -10.60
N VAL A 64 32.49 14.64 -11.83
CA VAL A 64 33.41 13.58 -12.20
C VAL A 64 34.52 14.20 -13.05
N ASN A 65 35.67 14.45 -12.42
CA ASN A 65 36.76 15.19 -13.03
C ASN A 65 38.09 14.48 -12.78
N ALA A 66 38.95 14.46 -13.80
CA ALA A 66 40.37 14.29 -13.60
C ALA A 66 41.13 15.30 -14.47
N ASP A 67 41.84 16.20 -13.79
CA ASP A 67 42.71 17.18 -14.42
C ASP A 67 44.01 17.39 -13.61
N GLY A 68 44.82 18.38 -14.01
CA GLY A 68 46.09 18.68 -13.34
C GLY A 68 45.97 19.40 -12.00
N PHE A 69 44.76 19.77 -11.57
CA PHE A 69 44.47 20.60 -10.41
C PHE A 69 43.67 19.88 -9.34
N GLY A 70 42.92 18.84 -9.71
CA GLY A 70 42.11 18.06 -8.79
C GLY A 70 41.54 16.81 -9.45
N HIS A 71 40.87 16.03 -8.62
CA HIS A 71 40.20 14.81 -9.03
C HIS A 71 38.89 14.78 -8.26
N CYS A 72 37.78 14.87 -8.99
CA CYS A 72 36.45 14.76 -8.44
C CYS A 72 35.88 13.38 -8.75
N ALA A 73 35.33 12.72 -7.73
CA ALA A 73 34.63 11.46 -7.87
C ALA A 73 33.27 11.56 -7.17
N SER A 74 32.23 11.11 -7.84
CA SER A 74 30.85 11.14 -7.32
C SER A 74 30.51 9.82 -6.67
N TYR A 75 29.75 9.86 -5.58
CA TYR A 75 29.21 8.72 -4.85
C TYR A 75 27.69 8.88 -4.82
N ILE A 76 26.97 7.80 -5.10
CA ILE A 76 25.51 7.78 -5.20
C ILE A 76 25.06 6.49 -4.52
N TYR A 77 24.10 6.58 -3.60
CA TYR A 77 23.51 5.46 -2.89
C TYR A 77 22.02 5.34 -3.17
N PHE A 78 21.61 4.15 -3.55
CA PHE A 78 20.21 3.75 -3.68
C PHE A 78 19.93 2.66 -2.64
N ASP A 79 18.87 2.83 -1.86
CA ASP A 79 18.32 1.73 -1.06
C ASP A 79 17.44 0.81 -1.93
N PHE A 80 17.13 -0.36 -1.37
CA PHE A 80 16.26 -1.35 -2.00
C PHE A 80 14.89 -1.46 -1.31
N ASP A 81 14.47 -0.48 -0.51
CA ASP A 81 13.21 -0.58 0.25
C ASP A 81 11.98 -0.68 -0.66
N ASP A 82 12.07 -0.12 -1.87
CA ASP A 82 11.02 -0.13 -2.91
C ASP A 82 11.20 -1.26 -3.96
N GLU A 83 11.95 -2.33 -3.65
CA GLU A 83 12.10 -3.51 -4.53
C GLU A 83 10.73 -4.20 -4.79
N PRO A 84 10.32 -4.40 -6.05
CA PRO A 84 9.10 -5.13 -6.38
C PRO A 84 9.31 -6.66 -6.46
N ASP A 85 8.39 -7.46 -5.91
CA ASP A 85 8.47 -8.94 -5.83
C ASP A 85 8.82 -9.67 -7.14
N ASN A 86 8.34 -9.18 -8.29
CA ASN A 86 8.53 -9.82 -9.61
C ASN A 86 9.33 -8.93 -10.56
N TRP A 87 10.35 -8.26 -10.04
CA TRP A 87 11.29 -7.52 -10.86
C TRP A 87 12.03 -8.44 -11.83
N LYS A 88 12.39 -7.88 -12.99
CA LYS A 88 13.04 -8.56 -14.13
C LYS A 88 14.34 -7.89 -14.54
N GLU A 89 14.40 -6.58 -14.39
CA GLU A 89 15.55 -5.77 -14.76
C GLU A 89 15.68 -4.62 -13.76
N ALA A 90 16.92 -4.28 -13.44
CA ALA A 90 17.27 -3.16 -12.57
C ALA A 90 18.35 -2.30 -13.24
N GLU A 91 17.99 -1.06 -13.57
CA GLU A 91 18.88 -0.12 -14.26
C GLU A 91 19.18 1.10 -13.39
N ILE A 92 20.43 1.58 -13.42
CA ILE A 92 20.74 2.93 -12.93
C ILE A 92 20.72 3.90 -14.10
N ARG A 93 19.93 4.96 -13.99
CA ARG A 93 19.83 6.06 -14.94
C ARG A 93 20.50 7.31 -14.40
N LEU A 94 21.40 7.89 -15.19
CA LEU A 94 22.06 9.16 -14.90
C LEU A 94 21.83 10.19 -16.02
N TYR A 95 21.75 11.47 -15.67
CA TYR A 95 21.67 12.56 -16.64
C TYR A 95 22.96 13.39 -16.66
N ILE A 96 23.69 13.34 -17.76
CA ILE A 96 24.86 14.19 -18.02
C ILE A 96 24.38 15.60 -18.35
N TYR A 97 24.53 16.50 -17.38
CA TYR A 97 24.18 17.91 -17.49
C TYR A 97 25.21 18.72 -18.28
N SER A 98 26.50 18.44 -18.07
CA SER A 98 27.61 19.13 -18.75
C SER A 98 28.77 18.17 -18.97
N ILE A 99 29.49 18.35 -20.08
CA ILE A 99 30.71 17.61 -20.38
C ILE A 99 31.65 18.48 -21.23
N SER A 100 32.92 18.52 -20.84
CA SER A 100 33.94 19.36 -21.48
C SER A 100 34.52 18.73 -22.75
N GLN A 101 34.68 17.41 -22.76
CA GLN A 101 35.23 16.64 -23.87
C GLN A 101 34.83 15.17 -23.77
N THR A 102 35.05 14.40 -24.83
CA THR A 102 34.89 12.94 -24.74
C THR A 102 35.86 12.37 -23.71
N MET A 103 35.34 11.65 -22.73
CA MET A 103 36.12 11.04 -21.65
C MET A 103 35.62 9.63 -21.32
N THR A 104 36.48 8.86 -20.67
CA THR A 104 36.16 7.51 -20.21
C THR A 104 35.95 7.54 -18.71
N VAL A 105 34.78 7.07 -18.27
CA VAL A 105 34.39 7.02 -16.86
C VAL A 105 34.19 5.57 -16.46
N ASN A 106 34.68 5.24 -15.27
CA ASN A 106 34.50 3.97 -14.62
C ASN A 106 33.43 4.12 -13.54
N ILE A 107 32.60 3.09 -13.40
CA ILE A 107 31.65 2.92 -12.30
C ILE A 107 32.20 1.81 -11.42
N PHE A 108 32.42 2.11 -10.15
CA PHE A 108 32.86 1.15 -9.14
C PHE A 108 31.77 0.93 -8.11
N LEU A 109 31.70 -0.28 -7.57
CA LEU A 109 31.02 -0.52 -6.30
C LEU A 109 31.82 0.22 -5.21
N ALA A 110 31.14 0.74 -4.19
CA ALA A 110 31.76 1.36 -3.03
C ALA A 110 31.06 0.91 -1.74
N SER A 111 31.75 1.08 -0.61
CA SER A 111 31.14 0.83 0.70
C SER A 111 29.95 1.75 0.97
N SER A 112 28.80 1.21 1.37
CA SER A 112 27.61 1.99 1.76
C SER A 112 27.70 2.61 3.16
N VAL A 113 28.81 2.42 3.88
CA VAL A 113 29.07 3.10 5.16
C VAL A 113 29.58 4.53 4.94
N TRP A 114 28.67 5.46 4.67
CA TRP A 114 28.92 6.91 4.59
C TRP A 114 27.66 7.73 4.80
N GLU A 115 27.82 9.04 4.96
CA GLU A 115 26.72 9.99 5.14
C GLU A 115 26.95 11.20 4.24
N GLU A 116 25.93 11.59 3.48
CA GLU A 116 25.96 12.66 2.48
C GLU A 116 26.53 13.97 2.99
N LEU A 117 26.10 14.42 4.17
CA LEU A 117 26.49 15.72 4.73
C LEU A 117 27.86 15.69 5.44
N THR A 118 28.55 14.55 5.45
CA THR A 118 29.85 14.41 6.12
C THR A 118 30.95 13.79 5.27
N ILE A 119 30.62 13.26 4.10
CA ILE A 119 31.62 12.74 3.16
C ILE A 119 32.54 13.87 2.68
N THR A 120 33.82 13.59 2.66
CA THR A 120 34.89 14.43 2.14
C THR A 120 35.87 13.51 1.41
N TYR A 121 36.83 14.08 0.69
CA TYR A 121 37.86 13.25 0.06
C TYR A 121 38.59 12.39 1.10
N ASP A 122 38.96 12.95 2.24
CA ASP A 122 39.76 12.26 3.26
C ASP A 122 39.04 11.07 3.94
N ASN A 123 37.70 11.06 3.98
CA ASN A 123 36.91 9.99 4.61
C ASN A 123 36.03 9.19 3.63
N ARG A 124 36.15 9.45 2.33
CA ARG A 124 35.33 8.82 1.28
C ARG A 124 35.31 7.30 1.38
N PRO A 125 34.21 6.65 0.97
CA PRO A 125 34.12 5.20 0.90
C PRO A 125 35.28 4.56 0.13
N ALA A 126 35.70 3.37 0.58
CA ALA A 126 36.63 2.56 -0.19
C ALA A 126 35.93 2.01 -1.44
N LEU A 127 36.64 2.04 -2.57
CA LEU A 127 36.18 1.43 -3.82
C LEU A 127 36.34 -0.09 -3.75
N GLY A 128 35.32 -0.79 -4.23
CA GLY A 128 35.26 -2.23 -4.44
C GLY A 128 35.54 -2.60 -5.90
N GLY A 129 34.75 -3.53 -6.44
CA GLY A 129 34.87 -4.01 -7.81
C GLY A 129 34.52 -2.95 -8.86
N LEU A 130 35.14 -3.04 -10.04
CA LEU A 130 34.70 -2.30 -11.23
C LEU A 130 33.39 -2.91 -11.72
N ILE A 131 32.36 -2.10 -11.87
CA ILE A 131 31.05 -2.49 -12.38
C ILE A 131 31.05 -2.33 -13.91
N GLU A 132 31.30 -1.11 -14.41
CA GLU A 132 31.22 -0.79 -15.84
C GLU A 132 32.22 0.31 -16.23
N THR A 133 32.57 0.39 -17.51
CA THR A 133 33.34 1.48 -18.11
C THR A 133 32.65 2.01 -19.36
N PHE A 134 32.34 3.30 -19.39
CA PHE A 134 31.65 3.92 -20.53
C PHE A 134 32.40 5.12 -21.10
N SER A 135 32.10 5.44 -22.36
CA SER A 135 32.60 6.64 -23.04
C SER A 135 31.53 7.72 -23.05
N ALA A 136 31.74 8.77 -22.26
CA ALA A 136 30.85 9.91 -22.23
C ALA A 136 31.23 10.90 -23.33
N GLN A 137 30.28 11.25 -24.19
CA GLN A 137 30.55 12.01 -25.42
C GLN A 137 29.75 13.31 -25.53
N SER A 138 28.57 13.35 -24.92
CA SER A 138 27.66 14.49 -24.95
C SER A 138 26.78 14.49 -23.71
N THR A 139 26.05 15.59 -23.49
CA THR A 139 24.97 15.66 -22.50
C THR A 139 23.82 14.70 -22.85
N GLY A 140 23.08 14.26 -21.85
CA GLY A 140 21.92 13.40 -22.03
C GLY A 140 21.84 12.26 -21.02
N ILE A 141 20.84 11.40 -21.23
CA ILE A 141 20.58 10.23 -20.39
C ILE A 141 21.55 9.11 -20.75
N ILE A 142 22.02 8.41 -19.72
CA ILE A 142 22.73 7.15 -19.84
C ILE A 142 22.17 6.17 -18.81
N ASP A 143 21.95 4.93 -19.25
CA ASP A 143 21.39 3.85 -18.46
C ASP A 143 22.40 2.70 -18.38
N PHE A 144 22.46 2.06 -17.21
CA PHE A 144 23.33 0.92 -16.94
C PHE A 144 22.47 -0.20 -16.35
N ASP A 145 22.38 -1.31 -17.07
CA ASP A 145 21.80 -2.55 -16.57
C ASP A 145 22.73 -3.15 -15.51
N LEU A 146 22.21 -3.28 -14.29
CA LEU A 146 22.89 -3.84 -13.13
C LEU A 146 22.13 -5.03 -12.54
N SER A 147 21.23 -5.63 -13.31
CA SER A 147 20.33 -6.70 -12.84
C SER A 147 21.09 -7.82 -12.13
N ASP A 148 22.11 -8.39 -12.77
CA ASP A 148 22.91 -9.49 -12.17
C ASP A 148 23.60 -9.06 -10.86
N LEU A 149 24.11 -7.82 -10.80
CA LEU A 149 24.81 -7.31 -9.61
C LEU A 149 23.82 -7.05 -8.47
N ILE A 150 22.66 -6.49 -8.77
CA ILE A 150 21.63 -6.19 -7.78
C ILE A 150 21.00 -7.50 -7.26
N GLU A 151 20.80 -8.50 -8.12
CA GLU A 151 20.39 -9.85 -7.70
C GLU A 151 21.39 -10.43 -6.68
N ASP A 152 22.69 -10.38 -6.98
CA ASP A 152 23.75 -10.84 -6.07
C ASP A 152 23.73 -10.08 -4.71
N LEU A 153 23.49 -8.76 -4.72
CA LEU A 153 23.43 -7.95 -3.50
C LEU A 153 22.20 -8.27 -2.64
N LEU A 154 21.04 -8.46 -3.27
CA LEU A 154 19.80 -8.84 -2.61
C LEU A 154 19.91 -10.24 -1.99
N ASP A 155 20.53 -11.20 -2.70
CA ASP A 155 20.80 -12.55 -2.18
C ASP A 155 21.74 -12.55 -0.96
N ASP A 156 22.61 -11.53 -0.85
CA ASP A 156 23.49 -11.30 0.29
C ASP A 156 22.84 -10.46 1.42
N ASP A 157 21.53 -10.20 1.35
CA ASP A 157 20.74 -9.38 2.29
C ASP A 157 21.27 -7.93 2.43
N GLU A 158 21.86 -7.35 1.38
CA GLU A 158 22.29 -5.95 1.39
C GLU A 158 21.09 -4.99 1.27
N GLU A 159 21.13 -3.87 2.01
CA GLU A 159 20.01 -2.90 2.06
C GLU A 159 20.02 -1.90 0.89
N GLY A 160 21.06 -1.92 0.06
CA GLY A 160 21.22 -0.98 -1.04
C GLY A 160 22.59 -1.05 -1.71
N ILE A 161 22.81 -0.18 -2.69
CA ILE A 161 24.04 -0.11 -3.48
C ILE A 161 24.63 1.30 -3.47
N THR A 162 25.92 1.41 -3.13
CA THR A 162 26.70 2.63 -3.40
C THR A 162 27.55 2.45 -4.65
N ILE A 163 27.36 3.32 -5.64
CA ILE A 163 28.23 3.41 -6.80
C ILE A 163 29.14 4.63 -6.70
N CYS A 164 30.35 4.51 -7.25
CA CYS A 164 31.28 5.62 -7.42
C CYS A 164 31.63 5.82 -8.89
N LEU A 165 31.39 7.03 -9.40
CA LEU A 165 31.83 7.46 -10.72
C LEU A 165 33.20 8.12 -10.62
N ASN A 166 34.13 7.62 -11.42
CA ASN A 166 35.50 8.12 -11.44
C ASN A 166 36.06 8.11 -12.85
N VAL A 167 36.85 9.14 -13.19
CA VAL A 167 37.51 9.18 -14.50
C VAL A 167 38.52 8.05 -14.60
N SER A 168 38.51 7.33 -15.72
CA SER A 168 39.48 6.28 -15.97
C SER A 168 40.91 6.85 -16.01
N SER A 169 41.88 6.10 -15.49
CA SER A 169 43.31 6.50 -15.46
C SER A 169 43.92 6.80 -16.84
N THR A 170 43.23 6.44 -17.92
CA THR A 170 43.63 6.72 -19.31
C THR A 170 42.93 7.92 -19.92
N SER A 171 42.16 8.67 -19.14
CA SER A 171 41.31 9.78 -19.59
C SER A 171 41.45 11.00 -18.69
N GLU A 172 41.06 12.14 -19.22
CA GLU A 172 41.01 13.43 -18.53
C GLU A 172 39.77 14.17 -19.03
N GLY A 173 39.25 15.07 -18.21
CA GLY A 173 38.04 15.81 -18.53
C GLY A 173 37.22 16.13 -17.28
N ASP A 174 36.13 16.83 -17.54
CA ASP A 174 35.15 17.29 -16.57
C ASP A 174 33.76 16.95 -17.07
N MET A 175 33.00 16.24 -16.24
CA MET A 175 31.62 15.87 -16.42
C MET A 175 30.83 16.23 -15.17
N MET A 176 29.68 16.85 -15.37
CA MET A 176 28.70 17.09 -14.31
C MET A 176 27.41 16.37 -14.63
N ILE A 177 26.89 15.65 -13.66
CA ILE A 177 25.53 15.09 -13.66
C ILE A 177 24.69 15.85 -12.63
N TYR A 178 23.36 15.79 -12.75
CA TYR A 178 22.51 16.34 -11.69
C TYR A 178 22.65 15.51 -10.41
N SER A 179 22.63 16.19 -9.27
CA SER A 179 22.36 15.61 -7.96
C SER A 179 20.86 15.65 -7.67
N GLU A 180 20.45 15.04 -6.57
CA GLU A 180 19.09 15.07 -6.04
C GLU A 180 18.59 16.50 -5.71
N GLU A 181 19.48 17.40 -5.29
CA GLU A 181 19.21 18.83 -5.06
C GLU A 181 19.12 19.63 -6.35
N GLY A 182 19.69 19.10 -7.45
CA GLY A 182 20.09 19.85 -8.62
C GLY A 182 18.98 20.35 -9.54
N THR A 183 17.76 19.85 -9.38
CA THR A 183 16.70 20.08 -10.37
C THR A 183 15.29 19.87 -9.80
N ASN A 184 14.32 20.61 -10.36
CA ASN A 184 12.90 20.35 -10.13
C ASN A 184 12.37 19.20 -11.01
N TYR A 185 13.14 18.78 -12.01
CA TYR A 185 12.86 17.64 -12.86
C TYR A 185 13.47 16.40 -12.23
N LYS A 186 12.73 15.75 -11.32
CA LYS A 186 13.22 14.55 -10.60
C LYS A 186 13.57 13.39 -11.52
N ASP A 187 13.02 13.35 -12.73
CA ASP A 187 13.45 12.39 -13.78
C ASP A 187 14.89 12.61 -14.29
N TRP A 188 15.55 13.70 -13.91
CA TRP A 188 16.93 14.02 -14.31
C TRP A 188 17.94 13.82 -13.17
N THR A 189 17.50 13.52 -11.95
CA THR A 189 18.41 13.13 -10.86
C THR A 189 18.84 11.67 -11.06
N PRO A 190 19.82 11.15 -10.30
CA PRO A 190 20.17 9.74 -10.36
C PRO A 190 18.96 8.88 -9.95
N LEU A 191 18.64 7.86 -10.73
CA LEU A 191 17.51 6.96 -10.48
C LEU A 191 17.94 5.51 -10.52
N LEU A 192 17.36 4.70 -9.63
CA LEU A 192 17.27 3.25 -9.77
C LEU A 192 15.90 2.92 -10.38
N ILE A 193 15.89 2.17 -11.47
CA ILE A 193 14.68 1.85 -12.22
C ILE A 193 14.47 0.34 -12.18
N TRP A 194 13.33 -0.07 -11.63
CA TRP A 194 12.90 -1.46 -11.63
C TRP A 194 11.93 -1.69 -12.77
N THR A 195 12.20 -2.67 -13.61
CA THR A 195 11.22 -3.22 -14.55
C THR A 195 10.63 -4.49 -13.94
N TYR A 196 9.31 -4.58 -13.83
CA TYR A 196 8.65 -5.71 -13.17
C TYR A 196 7.37 -6.14 -13.86
N GLU A 197 6.99 -7.40 -13.62
CA GLU A 197 5.68 -7.92 -14.01
C GLU A 197 4.66 -7.57 -12.92
N PRO A 198 3.64 -6.73 -13.20
CA PRO A 198 2.63 -6.43 -12.21
C PRO A 198 1.85 -7.71 -11.89
N VAL A 199 1.72 -8.00 -10.60
CA VAL A 199 0.84 -9.10 -10.17
C VAL A 199 -0.59 -8.63 -10.40
N ASN A 200 -1.23 -9.21 -11.42
CA ASN A 200 -2.66 -9.08 -11.64
C ASN A 200 -3.41 -9.86 -10.54
N ASP A 201 -3.32 -9.38 -9.30
CA ASP A 201 -4.10 -9.91 -8.19
C ASP A 201 -5.56 -9.58 -8.48
N VAL A 202 -6.25 -10.52 -9.11
CA VAL A 202 -7.70 -10.51 -9.13
C VAL A 202 -8.11 -10.71 -7.67
N ASP A 203 -8.28 -9.60 -6.93
CA ASP A 203 -8.53 -9.61 -5.49
C ASP A 203 -9.67 -10.60 -5.21
N VAL A 204 -9.30 -11.77 -4.69
CA VAL A 204 -10.24 -12.87 -4.46
C VAL A 204 -11.32 -12.41 -3.48
N GLY A 205 -11.00 -11.47 -2.59
CA GLY A 205 -11.94 -10.76 -1.73
C GLY A 205 -12.93 -9.92 -2.52
N MET A 206 -12.49 -9.17 -3.52
CA MET A 206 -13.35 -8.41 -4.44
C MET A 206 -14.23 -9.34 -5.29
N ILE A 207 -13.69 -10.44 -5.81
CA ILE A 207 -14.48 -11.45 -6.55
C ILE A 207 -15.56 -12.05 -5.64
N ILE A 208 -15.20 -12.48 -4.43
CA ILE A 208 -16.14 -13.03 -3.44
C ILE A 208 -17.19 -11.98 -3.08
N PHE A 209 -16.79 -10.71 -2.89
CA PHE A 209 -17.70 -9.61 -2.58
C PHE A 209 -18.71 -9.36 -3.71
N ILE A 210 -18.27 -9.34 -4.97
CA ILE A 210 -19.13 -9.22 -6.15
C ILE A 210 -20.10 -10.40 -6.23
N ILE A 211 -19.63 -11.63 -5.99
CA ILE A 211 -20.47 -12.83 -5.95
C ILE A 211 -21.55 -12.71 -4.87
N LEU A 212 -21.19 -12.27 -3.66
CA LEU A 212 -22.14 -12.08 -2.56
C LEU A 212 -23.19 -11.00 -2.88
N ILE A 213 -22.76 -9.88 -3.49
CA ILE A 213 -23.67 -8.81 -3.96
C ILE A 213 -24.69 -9.33 -4.96
N ILE A 214 -24.31 -10.28 -5.83
CA ILE A 214 -25.22 -10.84 -6.84
C ILE A 214 -26.12 -11.93 -6.24
N LEU A 215 -25.58 -12.82 -5.41
CA LEU A 215 -26.31 -14.00 -4.90
C LEU A 215 -27.28 -13.67 -3.77
N ILE A 216 -26.97 -12.69 -2.89
CA ILE A 216 -27.84 -12.33 -1.76
C ILE A 216 -29.21 -11.79 -2.23
N PRO A 217 -29.30 -10.83 -3.17
CA PRO A 217 -30.58 -10.34 -3.69
C PRO A 217 -31.38 -11.44 -4.38
N ILE A 218 -30.72 -12.31 -5.16
CA ILE A 218 -31.36 -13.44 -5.84
C ILE A 218 -31.97 -14.40 -4.79
N GLY A 219 -31.25 -14.68 -3.72
CA GLY A 219 -31.74 -15.47 -2.59
C GLY A 219 -32.96 -14.84 -1.92
N ILE A 220 -32.93 -13.54 -1.64
CA ILE A 220 -34.04 -12.81 -1.01
C ILE A 220 -35.29 -12.83 -1.90
N VAL A 221 -35.13 -12.57 -3.20
CA VAL A 221 -36.25 -12.58 -4.17
C VAL A 221 -36.86 -13.97 -4.26
N SER A 222 -36.04 -15.01 -4.37
CA SER A 222 -36.54 -16.39 -4.47
C SER A 222 -37.25 -16.86 -3.19
N ILE A 223 -36.74 -16.51 -2.00
CA ILE A 223 -37.46 -16.73 -0.73
C ILE A 223 -38.79 -15.97 -0.71
N GLY A 224 -38.80 -14.70 -1.14
CA GLY A 224 -40.02 -13.90 -1.22
C GLY A 224 -41.09 -14.53 -2.11
N VAL A 225 -40.71 -15.04 -3.28
CA VAL A 225 -41.62 -15.76 -4.20
C VAL A 225 -42.18 -17.02 -3.54
N VAL A 226 -41.35 -17.79 -2.83
CA VAL A 226 -41.78 -19.00 -2.11
C VAL A 226 -42.78 -18.66 -1.00
N VAL A 227 -42.51 -17.63 -0.20
CA VAL A 227 -43.42 -17.17 0.86
C VAL A 227 -44.76 -16.71 0.27
N LEU A 228 -44.74 -15.95 -0.83
CA LEU A 228 -45.96 -15.52 -1.52
C LEU A 228 -46.74 -16.71 -2.08
N TYR A 229 -46.05 -17.72 -2.61
CA TYR A 229 -46.65 -18.96 -3.08
C TYR A 229 -47.38 -19.71 -1.95
N TYR A 230 -46.74 -19.89 -0.79
CA TYR A 230 -47.36 -20.56 0.35
C TYR A 230 -48.50 -19.74 0.99
N ARG A 231 -48.35 -18.41 1.10
CA ARG A 231 -49.42 -17.52 1.59
C ARG A 231 -50.68 -17.56 0.72
N ARG A 232 -50.54 -17.75 -0.60
CA ARG A 232 -51.69 -17.92 -1.51
C ARG A 232 -52.44 -19.24 -1.29
N ARG A 233 -51.77 -20.31 -0.83
CA ARG A 233 -52.40 -21.60 -0.55
C ARG A 233 -53.15 -21.67 0.78
N GLY A 234 -52.76 -20.89 1.79
CA GLY A 234 -53.32 -20.96 3.15
C GLY A 234 -54.71 -20.32 3.35
N LYS A 235 -55.32 -19.72 2.32
CA LYS A 235 -56.67 -19.15 2.44
C LYS A 235 -57.74 -20.24 2.26
N THR A 236 -57.95 -21.09 3.26
CA THR A 236 -59.21 -21.85 3.39
C THR A 236 -60.30 -20.97 4.00
N ALA A 237 -61.51 -21.02 3.43
CA ALA A 237 -62.65 -20.14 3.75
C ALA A 237 -63.01 -20.11 5.26
N PRO A 238 -63.48 -18.96 5.79
CA PRO A 238 -63.83 -18.81 7.20
C PRO A 238 -65.07 -19.64 7.58
N ARG A 239 -65.01 -20.36 8.71
CA ARG A 239 -66.18 -20.99 9.34
C ARG A 239 -66.99 -19.95 10.13
N LYS A 240 -68.32 -20.03 10.04
CA LYS A 240 -69.28 -19.14 10.71
C LYS A 240 -69.14 -19.17 12.25
N PRO A 241 -69.33 -18.04 12.96
CA PRO A 241 -69.26 -17.99 14.42
C PRO A 241 -70.57 -18.48 15.08
N VAL A 242 -70.45 -19.22 16.18
CA VAL A 242 -71.53 -19.52 17.15
C VAL A 242 -71.21 -18.78 18.44
N VAL A 243 -72.19 -18.04 18.97
CA VAL A 243 -72.05 -17.17 20.15
C VAL A 243 -72.68 -17.83 21.38
N PRO A 244 -71.98 -17.95 22.52
CA PRO A 244 -72.59 -18.17 23.84
C PRO A 244 -72.62 -16.88 24.70
N PRO A 245 -73.48 -16.83 25.74
CA PRO A 245 -73.85 -15.59 26.43
C PRO A 245 -72.91 -15.18 27.56
N MET A 246 -72.97 -13.88 27.88
CA MET A 246 -72.26 -13.16 28.93
C MET A 246 -72.53 -13.73 30.33
N ASP A 247 -71.54 -13.65 31.22
CA ASP A 247 -71.74 -13.04 32.54
C ASP A 247 -70.44 -12.81 33.34
N VAL A 248 -70.42 -11.65 33.99
CA VAL A 248 -69.94 -11.41 35.38
C VAL A 248 -68.42 -11.17 35.66
N VAL A 249 -68.15 -9.88 35.88
CA VAL A 249 -67.43 -9.24 37.01
C VAL A 249 -65.90 -9.02 36.94
N ALA A 250 -65.56 -7.72 37.02
CA ALA A 250 -64.27 -7.11 37.36
C ALA A 250 -64.04 -7.12 38.90
N PRO A 251 -62.81 -7.09 39.46
CA PRO A 251 -61.88 -5.93 39.39
C PRO A 251 -60.40 -6.43 39.23
N THR A 252 -59.29 -5.69 39.17
CA THR A 252 -58.86 -4.38 39.69
C THR A 252 -57.52 -4.04 39.00
N GLN A 253 -57.25 -2.76 38.78
CA GLN A 253 -55.98 -2.16 38.32
C GLN A 253 -54.91 -2.19 39.44
N PRO A 254 -53.58 -2.15 39.14
CA PRO A 254 -52.86 -0.88 38.92
C PRO A 254 -51.84 -0.96 37.75
N SER A 255 -51.84 0.01 36.83
CA SER A 255 -50.92 1.16 36.75
C SER A 255 -49.42 0.87 36.57
N ARG A 256 -49.00 0.99 35.30
CA ARG A 256 -47.84 1.72 34.76
C ARG A 256 -46.77 2.18 35.76
N VAL A 257 -45.55 1.66 35.60
CA VAL A 257 -44.30 2.36 35.91
C VAL A 257 -43.23 1.98 34.87
N GLN A 258 -42.85 2.96 34.05
CA GLN A 258 -41.46 3.22 33.62
C GLN A 258 -41.04 4.50 34.36
N PRO A 259 -39.78 4.93 34.42
CA PRO A 259 -38.49 4.24 34.25
C PRO A 259 -37.51 4.56 35.42
N SER A 260 -36.36 3.91 35.51
CA SER A 260 -35.21 4.49 36.23
C SER A 260 -33.88 3.88 35.79
N THR A 261 -33.20 4.63 34.92
CA THR A 261 -31.74 4.58 34.71
C THR A 261 -31.02 5.01 35.99
N PRO A 262 -29.83 4.44 36.26
CA PRO A 262 -28.77 5.21 36.91
C PRO A 262 -27.39 4.99 36.24
N PRO A 263 -26.42 5.86 36.54
CA PRO A 263 -26.10 7.08 35.83
C PRO A 263 -25.02 6.84 34.77
N SER A 264 -25.30 7.11 33.50
CA SER A 264 -24.24 7.34 32.52
C SER A 264 -23.89 8.83 32.56
N SER A 265 -22.62 9.14 32.85
CA SER A 265 -22.06 10.48 32.66
C SER A 265 -22.09 10.81 31.16
N LEU A 266 -23.21 11.37 30.71
CA LEU A 266 -23.44 11.76 29.33
C LEU A 266 -22.55 12.97 28.98
N LYS A 267 -21.57 12.76 28.09
CA LYS A 267 -20.86 13.86 27.44
C LYS A 267 -21.81 14.53 26.43
N VAL A 268 -21.87 15.86 26.46
CA VAL A 268 -22.62 16.69 25.51
C VAL A 268 -21.66 17.13 24.41
N CYS A 269 -22.09 17.10 23.15
CA CYS A 269 -21.26 17.60 22.05
C CYS A 269 -21.03 19.11 22.20
N GLU A 270 -19.78 19.55 22.30
CA GLU A 270 -19.43 20.97 22.49
C GLU A 270 -19.74 21.84 21.26
N SER A 271 -19.81 21.24 20.07
CA SER A 271 -20.08 21.97 18.82
C SER A 271 -21.56 22.12 18.47
N CYS A 272 -22.42 21.16 18.83
CA CYS A 272 -23.85 21.20 18.45
C CYS A 272 -24.84 21.07 19.62
N GLY A 273 -24.36 20.80 20.83
CA GLY A 273 -25.18 20.71 22.05
C GLY A 273 -26.03 19.44 22.17
N GLU A 274 -25.93 18.51 21.22
CA GLU A 274 -26.68 17.25 21.24
C GLU A 274 -26.09 16.25 22.25
N LYS A 275 -26.97 15.45 22.87
CA LYS A 275 -26.56 14.45 23.86
C LYS A 275 -26.01 13.22 23.14
N ILE A 276 -24.76 12.86 23.42
CA ILE A 276 -24.10 11.73 22.76
C ILE A 276 -24.41 10.44 23.56
N PRO A 277 -25.03 9.41 22.96
CA PRO A 277 -25.19 8.11 23.61
C PRO A 277 -23.82 7.47 23.89
N PRO A 278 -23.65 6.69 24.97
CA PRO A 278 -22.36 6.11 25.37
C PRO A 278 -21.75 5.10 24.38
N TYR A 279 -22.38 4.86 23.23
CA TYR A 279 -21.98 3.90 22.19
C TYR A 279 -21.75 4.59 20.82
N ALA A 280 -21.55 5.90 20.77
CA ALA A 280 -21.28 6.62 19.52
C ALA A 280 -19.82 6.42 19.09
N LYS A 281 -19.64 5.82 17.90
CA LYS A 281 -18.36 5.56 17.26
C LYS A 281 -17.76 6.85 16.71
N GLU A 282 -16.68 7.33 17.34
CA GLU A 282 -15.67 8.31 16.89
C GLU A 282 -16.12 9.70 16.37
N PHE A 283 -17.37 9.89 15.93
CA PHE A 283 -17.91 11.11 15.34
C PHE A 283 -19.33 11.39 15.83
N CYS A 284 -19.69 12.67 15.99
CA CYS A 284 -21.04 13.06 16.38
C CYS A 284 -22.06 12.72 15.29
N PRO A 285 -23.11 11.91 15.55
CA PRO A 285 -24.07 11.46 14.53
C PRO A 285 -24.95 12.59 13.98
N ASN A 286 -24.94 13.76 14.62
CA ASN A 286 -25.71 14.92 14.16
C ASN A 286 -24.87 15.93 13.37
N CYS A 287 -23.60 16.15 13.74
CA CYS A 287 -22.77 17.22 13.14
C CYS A 287 -21.44 16.76 12.53
N GLY A 288 -21.06 15.49 12.66
CA GLY A 288 -19.86 14.92 12.02
C GLY A 288 -18.51 15.26 12.68
N GLU A 289 -18.49 16.03 13.77
CA GLU A 289 -17.27 16.41 14.48
C GLU A 289 -16.66 15.21 15.25
N LYS A 290 -15.34 15.07 15.21
CA LYS A 290 -14.61 13.94 15.84
C LYS A 290 -14.64 14.05 17.36
N ILE A 291 -15.01 12.98 18.05
CA ILE A 291 -15.08 12.91 19.51
C ILE A 291 -13.83 12.17 20.00
N LEU A 292 -12.98 12.83 20.79
CA LEU A 292 -11.84 12.18 21.45
C LEU A 292 -12.38 11.24 22.54
N GLN A 293 -12.45 9.93 22.26
CA GLN A 293 -12.86 8.93 23.25
C GLN A 293 -11.75 8.73 24.29
N GLU A 294 -12.08 8.89 25.56
CA GLU A 294 -11.25 8.43 26.67
C GLU A 294 -11.51 6.93 26.87
N ALA A 295 -10.43 6.15 26.97
CA ALA A 295 -10.47 4.70 27.10
C ALA A 295 -11.37 4.25 28.27
N ILE A 296 -12.23 3.27 28.01
CA ILE A 296 -13.06 2.62 29.04
C ILE A 296 -12.09 1.92 30.00
N GLU A 297 -12.05 2.35 31.27
CA GLU A 297 -11.13 1.76 32.25
C GLU A 297 -11.74 0.53 32.98
N PHE A 298 -13.07 0.38 33.00
CA PHE A 298 -13.75 -0.71 33.72
C PHE A 298 -14.89 -1.34 32.91
N CYS A 299 -14.96 -2.68 32.93
CA CYS A 299 -16.00 -3.47 32.25
C CYS A 299 -17.38 -3.20 32.88
N PRO A 300 -18.39 -2.76 32.12
CA PRO A 300 -19.72 -2.45 32.64
C PRO A 300 -20.52 -3.69 33.07
N SER A 301 -20.12 -4.89 32.62
CA SER A 301 -20.80 -6.14 32.96
C SER A 301 -20.29 -6.78 34.25
N CYS A 302 -19.00 -6.67 34.56
CA CYS A 302 -18.39 -7.36 35.71
C CYS A 302 -17.60 -6.44 36.67
N GLY A 303 -17.34 -5.19 36.28
CA GLY A 303 -16.61 -4.20 37.08
C GLY A 303 -15.09 -4.35 37.08
N ASN A 304 -14.51 -5.32 36.36
CA ASN A 304 -13.05 -5.49 36.28
C ASN A 304 -12.39 -4.47 35.36
N LYS A 305 -11.14 -4.12 35.66
CA LYS A 305 -10.34 -3.21 34.84
C LYS A 305 -10.09 -3.82 33.46
N VAL A 306 -10.19 -3.02 32.41
CA VAL A 306 -9.99 -3.42 31.02
C VAL A 306 -8.83 -2.64 30.39
N SER A 307 -8.12 -3.29 29.47
CA SER A 307 -6.99 -2.70 28.75
C SER A 307 -7.48 -1.61 27.79
N PRO A 308 -6.71 -0.52 27.56
CA PRO A 308 -7.06 0.48 26.55
C PRO A 308 -7.23 -0.19 25.18
N ASN A 309 -8.38 0.05 24.53
CA ASN A 309 -8.76 -0.50 23.22
C ASN A 309 -9.08 -2.02 23.18
N ALA A 310 -9.36 -2.66 24.31
CA ALA A 310 -9.85 -4.04 24.31
C ALA A 310 -11.30 -4.12 23.78
N LYS A 311 -11.58 -5.03 22.85
CA LYS A 311 -12.94 -5.29 22.31
C LYS A 311 -13.77 -6.24 23.16
N PHE A 312 -13.11 -7.08 23.98
CA PHE A 312 -13.77 -8.04 24.86
C PHE A 312 -13.13 -8.00 26.25
N CYS A 313 -13.94 -8.20 27.29
CA CYS A 313 -13.43 -8.29 28.65
C CYS A 313 -12.72 -9.63 28.88
N GLU A 314 -11.42 -9.60 29.12
CA GLU A 314 -10.61 -10.79 29.40
C GLU A 314 -11.06 -11.56 30.66
N ALA A 315 -11.80 -10.92 31.58
CA ALA A 315 -12.25 -11.53 32.81
C ALA A 315 -13.62 -12.22 32.72
N CYS A 316 -14.54 -11.73 31.88
CA CYS A 316 -15.90 -12.29 31.79
C CYS A 316 -16.35 -12.67 30.37
N GLY A 317 -15.58 -12.33 29.34
CA GLY A 317 -15.85 -12.66 27.95
C GLY A 317 -16.96 -11.83 27.29
N ASN A 318 -17.56 -10.87 27.99
CA ASN A 318 -18.53 -9.96 27.39
C ASN A 318 -17.85 -8.91 26.52
N ASP A 319 -18.54 -8.56 25.43
CA ASP A 319 -18.20 -7.45 24.56
C ASP A 319 -18.21 -6.12 25.33
N ILE A 320 -17.23 -5.26 25.04
CA ILE A 320 -17.04 -3.94 25.66
C ILE A 320 -16.92 -2.81 24.63
N ASP A 321 -17.09 -3.10 23.33
CA ASP A 321 -17.25 -2.12 22.22
C ASP A 321 -18.66 -1.50 22.16
#